data_AF-A0A533XRG0-F1
#
_entry.id   AF-A0A533XRG0-F1
#
_cell.length_a   1.000
_cell.length_b   1.000
_cell.length_c   1.000
_cell.angle_alpha   90.00
_cell.angle_beta   90.00
_cell.angle_gamma   90.00
#
_symmetry.space_group_name_H-M   'P 1'
#
loop_
_entity.id
_entity.type
_entity.pdbx_description
1 polymer ?
#
loop_
_entity_poly.entity_id
_entity_poly.type
_entity_poly.pdbx_seq_one_letter_code
_entity_poly.pdbx_strand_id
1 'polypeptide(L)' 'MFPLGVGEEATVAMTPARSVDLGAGKGVPVDRRVRGGVVGVVLDGRGRPLRLPTKPEERVRALKRWHAALKLYPE' A
#
# COMPACT_ATOMS: atom_id res chain seq x y z
N MET A 1 -6.20 -5.60 3.70
CA MET A 1 -5.19 -4.99 4.58
C MET A 1 -4.65 -6.06 5.48
N PHE A 2 -3.34 -6.10 5.66
CA PHE A 2 -2.70 -7.07 6.56
C PHE A 2 -2.35 -6.37 7.87
N PRO A 3 -2.81 -6.87 9.03
CA PRO A 3 -2.45 -6.29 10.33
C PRO A 3 -0.94 -6.33 10.55
N LEU A 4 -0.36 -5.17 10.89
CA LEU A 4 1.04 -5.05 11.34
C LEU A 4 1.19 -3.70 12.07
N GLY A 5 1.29 -3.74 13.38
CA GLY A 5 1.28 -2.57 14.25
C GLY A 5 2.56 -1.73 14.17
N VAL A 6 2.51 -0.54 14.78
CA VAL A 6 3.68 0.34 14.92
C VAL A 6 4.77 -0.38 15.71
N GLY A 7 5.99 -0.42 15.15
CA GLY A 7 7.14 -1.10 15.75
C GLY A 7 7.27 -2.59 15.40
N GLU A 8 6.25 -3.18 14.77
CA GLU A 8 6.31 -4.56 14.29
C GLU A 8 7.01 -4.65 12.92
N GLU A 9 7.71 -5.76 12.70
CA GLU A 9 8.33 -6.11 11.42
C GLU A 9 7.83 -7.46 10.93
N ALA A 10 7.69 -7.59 9.61
CA ALA A 10 7.37 -8.86 8.97
C ALA A 10 8.18 -9.04 7.70
N THR A 11 8.43 -10.29 7.31
CA THR A 11 8.91 -10.64 5.98
C THR A 11 7.71 -10.88 5.08
N VAL A 12 7.65 -10.17 3.95
CA VAL A 12 6.63 -10.35 2.92
C VAL A 12 7.28 -11.06 1.74
N ALA A 13 6.84 -12.29 1.50
CA ALA A 13 7.14 -13.05 0.30
C ALA A 13 6.10 -12.74 -0.78
N MET A 14 6.54 -12.32 -1.97
CA MET A 14 5.66 -11.97 -3.07
C MET A 14 6.07 -12.68 -4.36
N THR A 15 5.10 -13.35 -4.98
CA THR A 15 5.27 -14.00 -6.29
C THR A 15 4.46 -13.22 -7.34
N PRO A 16 5.10 -12.39 -8.19
CA PRO A 16 4.38 -11.63 -9.20
C PRO A 16 3.97 -12.50 -10.38
N ALA A 17 2.94 -12.04 -11.10
CA ALA A 17 2.64 -12.58 -12.43
C ALA A 17 3.79 -12.26 -13.41
N ARG A 18 3.88 -13.02 -14.51
CA ARG A 18 5.02 -13.00 -15.45
C ARG A 18 5.39 -11.61 -15.99
N SER A 19 4.40 -10.72 -16.16
CA SER A 19 4.59 -9.35 -16.69
C SER A 19 4.74 -8.27 -15.62
N VAL A 20 4.55 -8.61 -14.34
CA VAL A 20 4.58 -7.65 -13.23
C VAL A 20 6.00 -7.55 -12.67
N ASP A 21 6.47 -6.33 -12.47
CA ASP A 21 7.77 -6.04 -11.85
C ASP A 21 7.53 -5.42 -10.45
N LEU A 22 8.15 -6.03 -9.42
CA LEU A 22 8.10 -5.57 -8.03
C LEU A 22 9.40 -4.86 -7.61
N GLY A 23 10.20 -4.40 -8.57
CA GLY A 23 11.50 -3.73 -8.37
C GLY A 23 12.71 -4.67 -8.45
N ALA A 24 12.53 -5.92 -8.88
CA ALA A 24 13.59 -6.91 -9.08
C ALA A 24 13.61 -7.50 -10.50
N GLY A 25 12.79 -6.96 -11.41
CA GLY A 25 12.56 -7.49 -12.76
C GLY A 25 11.20 -8.19 -12.88
N LYS A 26 10.73 -8.32 -14.13
CA LYS A 26 9.42 -8.91 -14.44
C LYS A 26 9.35 -10.38 -14.04
N GLY A 27 8.31 -10.74 -13.27
CA GLY A 27 8.07 -12.12 -12.85
C GLY A 27 9.04 -12.64 -11.79
N VAL A 28 9.92 -11.79 -11.25
CA VAL A 28 10.93 -12.20 -10.26
C VAL A 28 10.31 -12.17 -8.85
N PRO A 29 10.27 -13.29 -8.12
CA PRO A 29 9.83 -13.30 -6.73
C PRO A 29 10.71 -12.43 -5.85
N VAL A 30 10.12 -11.80 -4.83
CA VAL A 30 10.85 -10.96 -3.87
C VAL A 30 10.48 -11.30 -2.44
N ASP A 31 11.48 -11.27 -1.57
CA ASP A 31 11.32 -11.26 -0.12
C ASP A 31 11.75 -9.90 0.41
N ARG A 32 10.85 -9.22 1.12
CA ARG A 32 11.11 -7.88 1.68
C ARG A 32 10.71 -7.82 3.13
N ARG A 33 11.59 -7.26 3.96
CA ARG A 33 11.23 -6.89 5.33
C ARG A 33 10.46 -5.57 5.29
N VAL A 34 9.28 -5.56 5.89
CA VAL A 34 8.42 -4.38 6.01
C VAL A 34 8.17 -4.05 7.46
N ARG A 35 7.92 -2.77 7.73
CA ARG A 35 7.53 -2.26 9.04
C ARG A 35 6.05 -1.94 9.06
N GLY A 36 5.40 -2.28 10.16
CA GLY A 36 4.01 -1.93 10.40
C GLY A 36 3.80 -0.46 10.72
N GLY A 37 2.53 -0.08 10.73
CA GLY A 37 2.10 1.28 10.99
C GLY A 37 0.70 1.30 11.60
N VAL A 38 0.16 2.51 11.81
CA VAL A 38 -1.17 2.70 12.42
C VAL A 38 -2.26 1.88 11.72
N VAL A 39 -2.12 1.72 10.40
CA VAL A 39 -3.08 1.00 9.56
C VAL A 39 -2.53 -0.35 9.04
N GLY A 40 -1.40 -0.86 9.52
CA GLY A 40 -0.83 -2.09 8.95
C GLY A 40 -0.25 -1.93 7.54
N VAL A 41 -0.25 -3.04 6.80
CA VAL A 41 0.31 -3.13 5.45
C VAL A 41 -0.81 -3.07 4.40
N VAL A 42 -0.65 -2.14 3.45
CA VAL A 42 -1.52 -1.98 2.28
C VAL A 42 -0.74 -2.32 1.02
N LEU A 43 -1.27 -3.23 0.20
CA LEU A 43 -0.72 -3.54 -1.11
C LEU A 43 -1.43 -2.70 -2.17
N ASP A 44 -0.67 -1.81 -2.83
CA ASP A 44 -1.16 -1.00 -3.95
C ASP A 44 -0.65 -1.57 -5.27
N GLY A 45 -1.47 -2.38 -5.93
CA GLY A 45 -1.20 -2.94 -7.25
C GLY A 45 -1.75 -2.08 -8.40
N ARG A 46 -2.12 -0.82 -8.17
CA ARG A 46 -2.65 0.04 -9.24
C ARG A 46 -1.53 0.27 -10.24
N GLY A 47 -1.62 -0.33 -11.42
CA GLY A 47 -0.67 -0.19 -12.52
C GLY A 47 -0.61 1.20 -13.15
N ARG A 48 -0.90 2.26 -12.39
CA ARG A 48 -0.86 3.66 -12.79
C ARG A 48 -0.29 4.52 -11.66
N PRO A 49 0.40 5.64 -11.97
CA PRO A 49 0.91 6.54 -10.95
C PRO A 49 -0.16 7.03 -9.99
N LEU A 50 0.19 7.13 -8.71
CA LEU A 50 -0.70 7.72 -7.73
C LEU A 50 -0.70 9.25 -7.84
N ARG A 51 -1.72 9.81 -8.50
CA ARG A 51 -1.89 11.26 -8.59
C ARG A 51 -2.85 11.76 -7.52
N LEU A 52 -2.30 12.50 -6.55
CA LEU A 52 -3.11 13.25 -5.58
C LEU A 52 -3.37 14.68 -6.10
N PRO A 53 -4.52 15.28 -5.78
CA PRO A 53 -4.75 16.69 -6.07
C PRO A 53 -3.69 17.59 -5.45
N THR A 54 -3.29 18.65 -6.15
CA THR A 54 -2.28 19.61 -5.67
C THR A 54 -2.86 20.58 -4.65
N LYS A 55 -4.11 21.00 -4.85
CA LYS A 55 -4.83 21.85 -3.89
C LYS A 55 -5.05 21.10 -2.55
N PRO A 56 -4.67 21.70 -1.41
CA PRO A 56 -4.74 21.03 -0.11
C PRO A 56 -6.12 20.46 0.22
N GLU A 57 -7.18 21.22 -0.03
CA GLU A 57 -8.55 20.86 0.34
C GLU A 57 -9.07 19.69 -0.51
N GLU A 58 -8.74 19.70 -1.81
CA GLU A 58 -9.07 18.61 -2.73
C GLU A 58 -8.31 17.33 -2.38
N ARG A 59 -7.04 17.46 -1.97
CA ARG A 59 -6.22 16.32 -1.53
C ARG A 59 -6.79 15.70 -0.26
N VAL A 60 -7.13 16.51 0.75
CA VAL A 60 -7.76 16.03 1.99
C VAL A 60 -9.08 15.32 1.69
N ARG A 61 -9.93 15.89 0.82
CA ARG A 61 -11.18 15.23 0.39
C ARG A 61 -10.91 13.88 -0.29
N ALA A 62 -9.89 13.79 -1.15
CA ALA A 62 -9.53 12.53 -1.81
C ALA A 62 -9.04 11.47 -0.81
N LEU A 63 -8.18 11.86 0.15
CA LEU A 63 -7.69 10.95 1.18
C LEU A 63 -8.81 10.46 2.10
N LYS A 64 -9.73 11.33 2.52
CA LYS A 64 -10.91 10.93 3.31
C LYS A 64 -11.77 9.89 2.59
N ARG A 65 -11.97 10.02 1.27
CA ARG A 65 -12.68 9.00 0.49
C ARG A 65 -11.96 7.65 0.51
N TRP A 66 -10.63 7.64 0.46
CA TRP A 66 -9.88 6.39 0.57
C TRP A 66 -9.93 5.81 1.98
N HIS A 67 -9.85 6.65 3.02
CA HIS A 67 -9.97 6.18 4.40
C HIS A 67 -11.29 5.43 4.61
N ALA A 68 -12.40 5.98 4.11
CA ALA A 68 -13.71 5.35 4.17
C ALA A 68 -13.75 4.06 3.34
N ALA A 69 -13.26 4.09 2.09
CA ALA A 69 -13.26 2.91 1.21
C ALA A 69 -12.41 1.75 1.76
N LEU A 70 -11.32 2.06 2.47
CA LEU A 70 -10.41 1.10 3.08
C LEU A 70 -10.77 0.79 4.55
N LYS A 71 -11.79 1.45 5.13
CA LYS A 71 -12.22 1.31 6.52
C LYS A 71 -11.06 1.43 7.52
N LEU A 72 -10.21 2.45 7.32
CA LEU A 72 -8.96 2.61 8.08
C LEU A 72 -9.15 3.05 9.54
N TYR A 73 -10.24 3.76 9.81
CA TYR A 73 -10.54 4.33 11.12
C TYR A 73 -12.00 4.03 11.47
N PRO A 74 -12.33 3.89 12.78
CA PRO A 74 -13.72 3.83 13.23
C PRO A 74 -14.52 5.07 12.80
N GLU A 75 -15.83 4.92 12.66
CA GLU A 75 -16.76 6.05 12.43
C GLU A 75 -16.86 6.97 13.66
#